data_AF-A0A1H8FCC1-F1
#
_entry.id   AF-A0A1H8FCC1-F1
#
_cell.length_a   1.000
_cell.length_b   1.000
_cell.length_c   1.000
_cell.angle_alpha   90.00
_cell.angle_beta   90.00
_cell.angle_gamma   90.00
#
_symmetry.space_group_name_H-M   'P 1'
#
loop_
_entity.id
_entity.type
_entity.pdbx_description
1 polymer ?
#
loop_
_entity_poly.entity_id
_entity_poly.type
_entity_poly.pdbx_seq_one_letter_code
_entity_poly.pdbx_strand_id
1 'polypeptide(L)'
;MSNFSEYTVKRLPIAEVGRWRARLAESARQGQKRHKLLKLTTMGGKKTYVIGLGHELGQDIVQIDYDVRQELGELLVGERVSLKVEPANWFEANRWYLCHRDPYVWIPARLSAISLFVGIIGLLLAVYSIWPSSVAPDQPIPAVEFKQPKETPPDTQELPPPQPAQMRPGPWQEPPSRLFGPCSYAWPASYCPPRPVR
;
A
#
# COMPACT_ATOMS: atom_id res chain seq x y z
N MET A 1 -30.86 -12.41 -10.14
CA MET A 1 -31.61 -11.58 -9.19
C MET A 1 -30.74 -11.33 -7.99
N SER A 2 -30.45 -10.06 -7.69
CA SER A 2 -29.69 -9.70 -6.50
C SER A 2 -30.58 -9.78 -5.27
N ASN A 3 -30.24 -10.66 -4.33
CA ASN A 3 -31.01 -10.83 -3.10
C ASN A 3 -30.67 -9.70 -2.12
N PHE A 4 -31.65 -8.84 -1.87
CA PHE A 4 -31.63 -7.92 -0.74
C PHE A 4 -32.08 -8.69 0.50
N SER A 5 -31.41 -8.45 1.62
CA SER A 5 -31.78 -9.05 2.91
C SER A 5 -32.03 -7.94 3.92
N GLU A 6 -32.99 -8.16 4.80
CA GLU A 6 -33.32 -7.21 5.87
C GLU A 6 -32.36 -7.38 7.05
N TYR A 7 -31.83 -6.26 7.53
CA TYR A 7 -30.97 -6.21 8.69
C TYR A 7 -31.41 -5.10 9.66
N THR A 8 -31.31 -5.38 10.94
CA THR A 8 -31.43 -4.39 12.00
C THR A 8 -30.07 -3.73 12.23
N VAL A 9 -30.00 -2.42 12.03
CA VAL A 9 -28.77 -1.64 12.22
C VAL A 9 -28.46 -1.50 13.70
N LYS A 10 -27.29 -1.97 14.12
CA LYS A 10 -26.76 -1.76 15.47
C LYS A 10 -25.50 -0.90 15.43
N ARG A 11 -25.17 -0.31 16.58
CA ARG A 11 -23.94 0.46 16.76
C ARG A 11 -22.72 -0.47 16.75
N LEU A 12 -21.66 -0.04 16.06
CA LEU A 12 -20.34 -0.66 16.16
C LEU A 12 -19.73 -0.42 17.55
N PRO A 13 -18.92 -1.34 18.10
CA PRO A 13 -18.16 -1.07 19.33
C PRO A 13 -17.30 0.19 19.18
N ILE A 14 -17.18 0.99 20.25
CA ILE A 14 -16.52 2.30 20.24
C ILE A 14 -15.08 2.24 19.71
N ALA A 15 -14.35 1.15 20.01
CA ALA A 15 -12.98 0.94 19.55
C ALA A 15 -12.82 0.79 18.02
N GLU A 16 -13.92 0.56 17.30
CA GLU A 16 -13.92 0.34 15.85
C GLU A 16 -14.56 1.47 15.05
N VAL A 17 -15.07 2.50 15.73
CA VAL A 17 -15.70 3.68 15.10
C VAL A 17 -14.65 4.49 14.34
N GLY A 18 -15.02 5.02 13.17
CA GLY A 18 -14.16 5.82 12.29
C GLY A 18 -13.19 5.00 11.44
N ARG A 19 -13.38 3.68 11.32
CA ARG A 19 -12.50 2.77 10.58
C ARG A 19 -13.16 2.14 9.36
N TRP A 20 -14.36 2.59 8.97
CA TRP A 20 -15.08 2.11 7.79
C TRP A 20 -15.33 0.60 7.83
N ARG A 21 -15.71 0.10 9.01
CA ARG A 21 -15.94 -1.33 9.26
C ARG A 21 -17.43 -1.60 9.42
N ALA A 22 -17.83 -2.80 9.01
CA ALA A 22 -19.14 -3.34 9.34
C ALA A 22 -18.98 -4.76 9.86
N ARG A 23 -19.63 -5.08 10.98
CA ARG A 23 -19.74 -6.46 11.47
C ARG A 23 -21.00 -7.07 10.88
N LEU A 24 -20.81 -8.17 10.16
CA LEU A 24 -21.84 -8.96 9.49
C LEU A 24 -21.74 -10.43 9.93
N ALA A 25 -22.88 -11.10 10.06
CA ALA A 25 -22.92 -12.53 10.27
C ALA A 25 -22.26 -13.29 9.11
N GLU A 26 -21.85 -14.53 9.33
CA GLU A 26 -21.21 -15.33 8.28
C GLU A 26 -22.11 -15.58 7.06
N SER A 27 -23.40 -15.84 7.28
CA SER A 27 -24.40 -15.95 6.21
C SER A 27 -24.54 -14.67 5.40
N ALA A 28 -24.59 -13.52 6.08
CA ALA A 28 -24.69 -12.19 5.45
C ALA A 28 -23.45 -11.82 4.61
N ARG A 29 -22.28 -12.39 4.93
CA ARG A 29 -21.04 -12.19 4.17
C ARG A 29 -20.94 -13.07 2.92
N GLN A 30 -21.96 -13.88 2.60
CA GLN A 30 -21.95 -14.81 1.45
C GLN A 30 -20.70 -15.73 1.45
N GLY A 31 -20.29 -16.21 2.62
CA GLY A 31 -19.10 -17.06 2.78
C GLY A 31 -17.75 -16.34 2.61
N GLN A 32 -17.74 -15.01 2.43
CA GLN A 32 -16.50 -14.25 2.35
C GLN A 32 -15.75 -14.27 3.69
N LYS A 33 -14.42 -14.36 3.64
CA LYS A 33 -13.55 -14.33 4.83
C LYS A 33 -13.64 -12.98 5.55
N ARG A 34 -13.26 -12.96 6.83
CA ARG A 34 -13.15 -11.72 7.63
C ARG A 34 -12.09 -10.80 7.00
N HIS A 35 -12.21 -9.49 7.22
CA HIS A 35 -11.32 -8.44 6.68
C HIS A 35 -11.35 -8.29 5.16
N LYS A 36 -12.38 -8.81 4.48
CA LYS A 36 -12.59 -8.56 3.05
C LYS A 36 -13.37 -7.26 2.83
N LEU A 37 -13.07 -6.57 1.74
CA LEU A 37 -13.81 -5.39 1.32
C LEU A 37 -15.15 -5.83 0.74
N LEU A 38 -16.23 -5.32 1.33
CA LEU A 38 -17.60 -5.60 0.94
C LEU A 38 -18.24 -4.31 0.46
N LYS A 39 -19.08 -4.44 -0.56
CA LYS A 39 -19.93 -3.40 -1.09
C LYS A 39 -21.31 -3.55 -0.47
N LEU A 40 -21.75 -2.52 0.24
CA LEU A 40 -23.10 -2.43 0.78
C LEU A 40 -23.92 -1.55 -0.13
N THR A 41 -25.06 -2.05 -0.60
CA THR A 41 -26.01 -1.28 -1.41
C THR A 41 -27.37 -1.28 -0.73
N THR A 42 -27.94 -0.10 -0.49
CA THR A 42 -29.31 0.03 0.03
C THR A 42 -30.33 -0.15 -1.09
N MET A 43 -31.59 -0.43 -0.73
CA MET A 43 -32.71 -0.42 -1.70
C MET A 43 -32.85 0.93 -2.42
N GLY A 44 -32.48 2.04 -1.78
CA GLY A 44 -32.46 3.37 -2.41
C GLY A 44 -31.32 3.60 -3.41
N GLY A 45 -30.52 2.57 -3.71
CA GLY A 45 -29.42 2.64 -4.69
C GLY A 45 -28.13 3.30 -4.17
N LYS A 46 -28.11 3.78 -2.91
CA LYS A 46 -26.89 4.28 -2.28
C LYS A 46 -25.95 3.11 -2.02
N LYS A 47 -24.66 3.30 -2.34
CA LYS A 47 -23.63 2.28 -2.19
C LYS A 47 -22.43 2.83 -1.44
N THR A 48 -21.86 2.01 -0.58
CA THR A 48 -20.59 2.29 0.09
C THR A 48 -19.76 1.01 0.20
N TYR A 49 -18.50 1.16 0.56
CA TYR A 49 -17.55 0.06 0.70
C TYR A 49 -17.01 0.03 2.12
N VAL A 50 -17.02 -1.17 2.72
CA VAL A 50 -16.65 -1.39 4.10
C VAL A 50 -15.77 -2.61 4.25
N ILE A 51 -14.94 -2.62 5.28
CA ILE A 51 -14.23 -3.83 5.69
C ILE A 51 -15.19 -4.70 6.50
N GLY A 52 -15.53 -5.87 5.95
CA GLY A 52 -16.41 -6.85 6.58
C GLY A 52 -15.72 -7.59 7.72
N LEU A 53 -16.19 -7.38 8.93
CA LEU A 53 -15.86 -8.14 10.13
C LEU A 53 -16.96 -9.18 10.42
N GLY A 54 -16.60 -10.24 11.14
CA GLY A 54 -17.57 -11.21 11.64
C GLY A 54 -18.14 -10.81 13.01
N HIS A 55 -19.39 -11.16 13.29
CA HIS A 55 -19.95 -11.23 14.65
C HIS A 55 -20.89 -12.43 14.78
N GLU A 56 -21.25 -12.73 16.03
CA GLU A 56 -22.08 -13.88 16.42
C GLU A 56 -23.42 -13.46 17.04
N LEU A 57 -23.77 -12.16 16.99
CA LEU A 57 -24.96 -11.61 17.66
C LEU A 57 -26.32 -11.99 17.02
N GLY A 58 -26.32 -12.59 15.82
CA GLY A 58 -27.53 -12.91 15.05
C GLY A 58 -27.32 -12.68 13.55
N GLN A 59 -28.11 -13.35 12.71
CA GLN A 59 -27.99 -13.25 11.24
C GLN A 59 -28.66 -12.00 10.65
N ASP A 60 -29.63 -11.45 11.37
CA ASP A 60 -30.45 -10.29 11.03
C ASP A 60 -29.89 -8.98 11.59
N ILE A 61 -28.71 -9.01 12.22
CA ILE A 61 -28.08 -7.85 12.84
C ILE A 61 -26.87 -7.45 12.00
N VAL A 62 -26.77 -6.16 11.71
CA VAL A 62 -25.57 -5.58 11.12
C VAL A 62 -25.07 -4.45 12.03
N GLN A 63 -23.81 -4.50 12.42
CA GLN A 63 -23.22 -3.37 13.14
C GLN A 63 -22.44 -2.53 12.14
N ILE A 64 -22.79 -1.25 12.02
CA ILE A 64 -22.21 -0.34 11.02
C ILE A 64 -21.62 0.88 11.70
N ASP A 65 -20.45 1.31 11.22
CA ASP A 65 -19.80 2.55 11.62
C ASP A 65 -20.68 3.79 11.36
N TYR A 66 -20.46 4.88 12.09
CA TYR A 66 -21.24 6.11 11.94
C TYR A 66 -21.10 6.71 10.54
N ASP A 67 -19.88 6.87 10.04
CA ASP A 67 -19.63 7.48 8.72
C ASP A 67 -20.25 6.68 7.57
N VAL A 68 -20.21 5.35 7.68
CA VAL A 68 -20.80 4.44 6.71
C VAL A 68 -22.34 4.56 6.70
N ARG A 69 -22.96 4.72 7.88
CA ARG A 69 -24.41 4.96 7.96
C ARG A 69 -24.81 6.27 7.31
N GLN A 70 -24.01 7.32 7.50
CA GLN A 70 -24.21 8.60 6.82
C GLN A 70 -24.18 8.42 5.29
N GLU A 71 -23.17 7.72 4.75
CA GLU A 71 -23.09 7.45 3.30
C GLU A 71 -24.25 6.59 2.75
N LEU A 72 -24.74 5.62 3.54
CA LEU A 72 -25.86 4.76 3.14
C LEU A 72 -27.23 5.46 3.18
N GLY A 73 -27.28 6.72 3.58
CA GLY A 73 -28.50 7.52 3.65
C GLY A 73 -28.96 7.79 5.08
N GLU A 74 -28.02 8.09 5.97
CA GLU A 74 -28.29 8.55 7.34
C GLU A 74 -29.02 7.52 8.22
N LEU A 75 -28.68 6.24 8.08
CA LEU A 75 -29.34 5.14 8.78
C LEU A 75 -29.31 5.29 10.31
N LEU A 76 -30.47 5.15 10.95
CA LEU A 76 -30.61 5.25 12.40
C LEU A 76 -30.26 3.93 13.09
N VAL A 77 -29.83 4.00 14.35
CA VAL A 77 -29.58 2.78 15.15
C VAL A 77 -30.92 2.18 15.55
N GLY A 78 -31.11 0.88 15.32
CA GLY A 78 -32.36 0.17 15.56
C GLY A 78 -33.29 0.09 14.34
N GLU A 79 -32.97 0.83 13.27
CA GLU A 79 -33.74 0.80 12.03
C GLU A 79 -33.55 -0.53 11.28
N ARG A 80 -34.62 -1.01 10.65
CA ARG A 80 -34.55 -2.15 9.72
C ARG A 80 -34.29 -1.63 8.31
N VAL A 81 -33.22 -2.12 7.69
CA VAL A 81 -32.79 -1.72 6.36
C VAL A 81 -32.56 -2.94 5.49
N SER A 82 -33.05 -2.87 4.25
CA SER A 82 -32.77 -3.87 3.23
C SER A 82 -31.43 -3.54 2.56
N LEU A 83 -30.42 -4.37 2.86
CA LEU A 83 -29.07 -4.24 2.33
C LEU A 83 -28.75 -5.39 1.41
N LYS A 84 -28.07 -5.06 0.32
CA LYS A 84 -27.40 -6.00 -0.54
C LYS A 84 -25.91 -5.95 -0.22
N VAL A 85 -25.37 -7.09 0.20
CA VAL A 85 -23.94 -7.27 0.50
C VAL A 85 -23.31 -8.01 -0.68
N GLU A 86 -22.26 -7.44 -1.27
CA GLU A 86 -21.49 -8.07 -2.35
C GLU A 86 -20.00 -7.97 -2.05
N PRO A 87 -19.18 -8.94 -2.48
CA PRO A 87 -17.73 -8.75 -2.49
C PRO A 87 -17.36 -7.61 -3.47
N ALA A 88 -16.44 -6.74 -3.08
CA ALA A 88 -15.94 -5.71 -3.98
C ALA A 88 -15.04 -6.35 -5.07
N ASN A 89 -15.21 -5.93 -6.32
CA ASN A 89 -14.34 -6.38 -7.41
C ASN A 89 -12.93 -5.80 -7.25
N TRP A 90 -11.92 -6.41 -7.88
CA TRP A 90 -10.53 -5.97 -7.75
C TRP A 90 -10.34 -4.49 -8.13
N PHE A 91 -10.97 -4.02 -9.21
CA PHE A 91 -10.92 -2.61 -9.60
C PHE A 91 -11.59 -1.67 -8.57
N GLU A 92 -12.74 -2.08 -8.03
CA GLU A 92 -13.44 -1.31 -6.99
C GLU A 92 -12.59 -1.24 -5.72
N ALA A 93 -11.95 -2.34 -5.35
CA ALA A 93 -11.08 -2.42 -4.19
C ALA A 93 -9.84 -1.51 -4.33
N ASN A 94 -9.13 -1.56 -5.46
CA ASN A 94 -7.98 -0.68 -5.67
C ASN A 94 -8.38 0.79 -5.67
N ARG A 95 -9.48 1.14 -6.35
CA ARG A 95 -10.00 2.50 -6.33
C ARG A 95 -10.35 2.94 -4.91
N TRP A 96 -10.97 2.07 -4.12
CA TRP A 96 -11.27 2.34 -2.72
C TRP A 96 -9.99 2.62 -1.92
N TYR A 97 -8.97 1.77 -2.01
CA TYR A 97 -7.70 1.97 -1.30
C TYR A 97 -7.01 3.30 -1.66
N LEU A 98 -7.05 3.72 -2.93
CA LEU A 98 -6.40 4.95 -3.40
C LEU A 98 -7.18 6.23 -3.03
N CYS A 99 -8.50 6.12 -2.88
CA CYS A 99 -9.40 7.23 -2.59
C CYS A 99 -9.96 7.21 -1.16
N HIS A 100 -9.50 6.30 -0.30
CA HIS A 100 -10.04 6.15 1.04
C HIS A 100 -9.79 7.40 1.90
N ARG A 101 -10.68 7.72 2.84
CA ARG A 101 -10.57 8.91 3.70
C ARG A 101 -9.55 8.72 4.83
N ASP A 102 -9.31 7.48 5.26
CA ASP A 102 -8.37 7.17 6.34
C ASP A 102 -6.90 7.27 5.85
N PRO A 103 -6.08 8.18 6.41
CA PRO A 103 -4.66 8.32 6.07
C PRO A 103 -3.85 7.04 6.25
N TYR A 104 -4.21 6.18 7.22
CA TYR A 104 -3.51 4.91 7.42
C TYR A 104 -3.68 3.95 6.24
N VAL A 105 -4.70 4.16 5.42
CA VAL A 105 -5.01 3.32 4.25
C VAL A 105 -4.52 3.95 2.96
N TRP A 106 -4.82 5.23 2.71
CA TRP A 106 -4.53 5.83 1.40
C TRP A 106 -3.06 6.22 1.22
N ILE A 107 -2.33 6.57 2.28
CA ILE A 107 -0.90 6.90 2.19
C ILE A 107 -0.08 5.72 1.66
N PRO A 108 -0.11 4.52 2.28
CA PRO A 108 0.65 3.38 1.76
C PRO A 108 0.16 2.93 0.37
N ALA A 109 -1.15 3.03 0.10
CA ALA A 109 -1.70 2.70 -1.21
C ALA A 109 -1.17 3.62 -2.32
N ARG A 110 -1.15 4.93 -2.10
CA ARG A 110 -0.61 5.90 -3.05
C ARG A 110 0.90 5.78 -3.21
N LEU A 111 1.63 5.54 -2.12
CA LEU A 111 3.08 5.29 -2.18
C LEU A 111 3.38 4.05 -3.04
N SER A 112 2.62 2.98 -2.86
CA SER A 112 2.75 1.76 -3.67
C SER A 112 2.43 2.02 -5.14
N ALA A 113 1.39 2.81 -5.42
CA ALA A 113 1.01 3.17 -6.78
C ALA A 113 2.08 4.01 -7.50
N ILE A 114 2.66 5.01 -6.83
CA ILE A 114 3.77 5.82 -7.36
C ILE A 114 4.99 4.94 -7.61
N SER A 115 5.34 4.06 -6.66
CA SER A 115 6.49 3.16 -6.79
C SER A 115 6.32 2.20 -7.98
N LEU A 116 5.13 1.63 -8.15
CA LEU A 116 4.80 0.79 -9.29
C LEU A 116 4.90 1.55 -10.61
N PHE A 117 4.39 2.78 -10.65
CA PHE A 117 4.45 3.64 -11.83
C PHE A 117 5.89 3.96 -12.25
N VAL A 118 6.75 4.36 -11.30
CA VAL A 118 8.17 4.59 -11.55
C VAL A 118 8.87 3.31 -12.02
N GLY A 119 8.55 2.16 -11.40
CA GLY A 119 9.08 0.86 -11.82
C GLY A 119 8.70 0.48 -13.24
N ILE A 120 7.44 0.73 -13.65
CA ILE A 120 6.97 0.51 -15.02
C ILE A 120 7.71 1.43 -16.01
N ILE A 121 7.91 2.71 -15.67
CA ILE A 121 8.69 3.63 -16.52
C ILE A 121 10.13 3.13 -16.68
N GLY A 122 10.78 2.75 -15.58
CA GLY A 122 12.14 2.22 -15.62
C GLY A 122 12.24 0.95 -16.48
N LEU A 123 11.26 0.05 -16.35
CA LEU A 123 11.18 -1.17 -17.17
C LEU A 123 10.99 -0.84 -18.65
N LEU A 124 10.11 0.11 -18.99
CA LEU A 124 9.87 0.52 -20.38
C LEU A 124 11.13 1.18 -20.99
N LEU A 125 11.84 2.01 -20.23
CA LEU A 125 13.11 2.60 -20.67
C LEU A 125 14.20 1.55 -20.89
N ALA A 126 14.29 0.56 -20.01
CA ALA A 126 15.22 -0.56 -20.17
C ALA A 126 14.89 -1.40 -21.41
N VAL A 127 13.61 -1.74 -21.60
CA VAL A 127 13.14 -2.46 -22.80
C VAL A 127 13.41 -1.64 -24.05
N TYR A 128 13.14 -0.33 -24.04
CA TYR A 128 13.43 0.56 -25.16
C TYR A 128 14.93 0.63 -25.49
N SER A 129 15.79 0.68 -24.47
CA SER A 129 17.25 0.69 -24.65
C SER A 129 17.79 -0.61 -25.23
N ILE A 130 17.17 -1.74 -24.90
CA ILE A 130 17.58 -3.07 -25.38
C ILE A 130 16.91 -3.37 -26.73
N TRP A 131 15.75 -2.77 -27.02
CA TRP A 131 15.04 -2.96 -28.27
C TRP A 131 16.00 -2.56 -29.39
N PRO A 132 16.54 -3.53 -30.16
CA PRO A 132 17.50 -3.21 -31.18
C PRO A 132 16.74 -2.38 -32.20
N SER A 133 17.03 -1.09 -32.22
CA SER A 133 16.72 -0.27 -33.39
C SER A 133 17.47 -0.95 -34.51
N SER A 134 16.73 -1.68 -35.33
CA SER A 134 17.20 -2.45 -36.45
C SER A 134 18.34 -1.69 -37.15
N VAL A 135 19.55 -2.25 -37.04
CA VAL A 135 20.57 -2.24 -38.08
C VAL A 135 20.72 -0.88 -38.76
N ALA A 136 21.54 0.01 -38.20
CA ALA A 136 22.33 0.84 -39.11
C ALA A 136 23.12 -0.17 -39.95
N PRO A 137 22.88 -0.28 -41.28
CA PRO A 137 23.74 -1.12 -42.11
C PRO A 137 25.15 -0.62 -41.85
N ASP A 138 26.07 -1.56 -41.56
CA ASP A 138 27.51 -1.29 -41.51
C ASP A 138 27.84 -0.31 -42.63
N GLN A 139 27.99 0.97 -42.30
CA GLN A 139 28.57 1.89 -43.23
C GLN A 139 30.00 1.37 -43.36
N PRO A 140 30.43 0.94 -44.56
CA PRO A 140 31.79 0.46 -44.73
C PRO A 140 32.68 1.56 -44.18
N ILE A 141 33.45 1.21 -43.15
CA ILE A 141 34.37 2.14 -42.49
C ILE A 141 35.16 2.77 -43.64
N PRO A 142 35.05 4.10 -43.89
CA PRO A 142 35.86 4.71 -44.93
C PRO A 142 37.29 4.38 -44.57
N ALA A 143 38.02 3.75 -45.50
CA ALA A 143 39.40 3.36 -45.29
C ALA A 143 40.13 4.58 -44.74
N VAL A 144 40.40 4.57 -43.43
CA VAL A 144 41.21 5.60 -42.81
C VAL A 144 42.58 5.35 -43.39
N GLU A 145 42.96 6.20 -44.34
CA GLU A 145 44.34 6.25 -44.82
C GLU A 145 45.20 6.67 -43.63
N PHE A 146 45.70 5.67 -42.91
CA PHE A 146 46.67 5.84 -41.84
C PHE A 146 47.91 6.44 -42.47
N LYS A 147 47.97 7.78 -42.50
CA LYS A 147 49.25 8.47 -42.55
C LYS A 147 50.00 8.04 -41.29
N GLN A 148 50.96 7.13 -41.48
CA GLN A 148 51.86 6.71 -40.41
C GLN A 148 52.38 7.96 -39.71
N PRO A 149 52.07 8.15 -38.41
CA PRO A 149 52.72 9.17 -37.62
C PRO A 149 54.21 8.88 -37.67
N LYS A 150 54.98 9.85 -38.17
CA LYS A 150 56.43 9.83 -38.17
C LYS A 150 56.86 9.55 -36.73
N GLU A 151 57.40 8.35 -36.49
CA GLU A 151 57.93 7.91 -35.21
C GLU A 151 58.87 8.99 -34.70
N THR A 152 58.43 9.70 -33.66
CA THR A 152 59.31 10.57 -32.89
C THR A 152 59.80 9.72 -31.73
N PRO A 153 61.12 9.65 -31.49
CA PRO A 153 61.68 8.80 -30.44
C PRO A 153 61.00 9.08 -29.09
N PRO A 154 60.77 8.04 -28.28
CA PRO A 154 60.17 8.21 -26.97
C PRO A 154 61.11 9.05 -26.10
N ASP A 155 60.68 10.27 -25.78
CA ASP A 155 61.28 11.04 -24.71
C ASP A 155 61.15 10.20 -23.42
N THR A 156 62.30 9.82 -22.89
CA THR A 156 62.44 9.10 -21.64
C THR A 156 62.00 10.04 -20.52
N GLN A 157 60.70 10.06 -20.21
CA GLN A 157 60.23 10.71 -19.00
C GLN A 157 60.54 9.80 -17.81
N GLU A 158 61.57 10.22 -17.08
CA GLU A 158 61.96 9.69 -15.78
C GLU A 158 60.78 9.83 -14.81
N LEU A 159 60.21 8.70 -14.39
CA LEU A 159 59.15 8.66 -13.39
C LEU A 159 59.70 9.19 -12.06
N PRO A 160 59.03 10.17 -11.41
CA PRO A 160 59.45 10.62 -10.10
C PRO A 160 59.33 9.48 -9.07
N PRO A 161 60.24 9.42 -8.08
CA PRO A 161 60.25 8.36 -7.09
C PRO A 161 58.94 8.33 -6.29
N PRO A 162 58.46 7.13 -5.91
CA PRO A 162 57.21 6.97 -5.19
C PRO A 162 57.26 7.69 -3.84
N GLN A 163 56.34 8.62 -3.62
CA GLN A 163 56.19 9.27 -2.31
C GLN A 163 55.62 8.27 -1.30
N PRO A 164 56.15 8.22 -0.06
CA PRO A 164 55.62 7.36 0.98
C PRO A 164 54.19 7.77 1.30
N ALA A 165 53.27 6.81 1.22
CA ALA A 165 51.87 6.98 1.54
C ALA A 165 51.71 7.51 2.97
N GLN A 166 51.30 8.77 3.12
CA GLN A 166 50.89 9.30 4.41
C GLN A 166 49.53 8.69 4.75
N MET A 167 49.54 7.66 5.61
CA MET A 167 48.37 7.21 6.34
C MET A 167 47.87 8.38 7.21
N ARG A 168 46.84 9.08 6.74
CA ARG A 168 46.02 9.91 7.64
C ARG A 168 45.14 8.95 8.46
N PRO A 169 45.24 8.94 9.80
CA PRO A 169 44.21 8.35 10.61
C PRO A 169 42.93 9.17 10.39
N GLY A 170 41.96 8.56 9.71
CA GLY A 170 40.62 9.13 9.61
C GLY A 170 40.03 9.24 11.02
N PRO A 171 39.30 10.32 11.35
CA PRO A 171 38.63 10.43 12.63
C PRO A 171 37.64 9.28 12.75
N TRP A 172 37.81 8.46 13.78
CA TRP A 172 36.79 7.53 14.24
C TRP A 172 35.52 8.33 14.51
N GLN A 173 34.56 8.26 13.59
CA GLN A 173 33.21 8.74 13.84
C GLN A 173 32.53 7.69 14.71
N GLU A 174 32.37 8.03 15.99
CA GLU A 174 31.52 7.26 16.90
C GLU A 174 30.11 7.17 16.30
N PRO A 175 29.49 5.97 16.29
CA PRO A 175 28.09 5.85 15.91
C PRO A 175 27.23 6.64 16.90
N PRO A 176 26.25 7.43 16.45
CA PRO A 176 25.35 8.17 17.35
C PRO A 176 24.56 7.19 18.21
N SER A 177 25.04 6.97 19.43
CA SER A 177 24.49 6.02 20.40
C SER A 177 23.37 6.61 21.27
N ARG A 178 22.63 7.61 20.78
CA ARG A 178 21.52 8.22 21.55
C ARG A 178 20.37 8.73 20.68
N LEU A 179 19.55 7.81 20.18
CA LEU A 179 18.14 8.09 19.82
C LEU A 179 17.19 6.97 20.28
N PHE A 180 17.54 6.27 21.36
CA PHE A 180 16.56 5.50 22.14
C PHE A 180 16.28 6.26 23.43
N GLY A 181 15.40 7.26 23.34
CA GLY A 181 14.68 7.73 24.52
C GLY A 181 13.85 6.56 25.09
N PRO A 182 13.64 6.50 26.41
CA PRO A 182 12.76 5.50 26.99
C PRO A 182 11.37 5.68 26.38
N CYS A 183 10.92 4.67 25.62
CA CYS A 183 9.53 4.49 25.24
C CYS A 183 8.72 4.26 26.53
N SER A 184 8.41 5.34 27.23
CA SER A 184 7.38 5.37 28.26
C SER A 184 6.02 5.42 27.59
N TYR A 185 5.68 4.38 26.83
CA TYR A 185 4.28 4.06 26.61
C TYR A 185 3.81 3.29 27.84
N ALA A 186 3.46 4.06 28.88
CA ALA A 186 2.57 3.57 29.92
C ALA A 186 1.23 3.26 29.25
N TRP A 187 1.02 1.98 28.93
CA TRP A 187 -0.29 1.49 28.54
C TRP A 187 -1.23 1.70 29.73
N PRO A 188 -2.41 2.33 29.55
CA PRO A 188 -3.42 2.36 30.59
C PRO A 188 -3.81 0.91 30.92
N ALA A 189 -3.79 0.56 32.21
CA ALA A 189 -4.04 -0.79 32.74
C ALA A 189 -5.47 -1.32 32.51
N SER A 190 -6.25 -0.72 31.62
CA SER A 190 -7.65 -1.05 31.34
C SER A 190 -7.85 -2.17 30.30
N TYR A 191 -6.77 -2.80 29.81
CA TYR A 191 -6.83 -3.95 28.90
C TYR A 191 -6.16 -5.20 29.51
N CYS A 192 -6.57 -5.60 30.72
CA CYS A 192 -6.39 -6.98 31.18
C CYS A 192 -7.70 -7.74 30.95
N PRO A 193 -7.76 -8.73 30.03
CA PRO A 193 -8.90 -9.63 29.97
C PRO A 193 -9.01 -10.42 31.28
N PRO A 194 -10.22 -10.69 31.80
CA PRO A 194 -10.39 -11.48 33.01
C PRO A 194 -9.83 -12.90 32.79
N ARG A 195 -9.05 -13.38 33.77
CA ARG A 195 -8.60 -14.77 33.81
C ARG A 195 -9.83 -15.69 33.88
N PRO A 196 -9.88 -16.78 33.11
CA PRO A 196 -10.93 -17.78 33.27
C PRO A 196 -10.82 -18.40 34.66
N VAL A 197 -11.91 -18.31 35.43
CA VAL A 197 -12.08 -19.04 36.69
C VAL A 197 -12.26 -20.51 36.32
N ARG A 198 -11.41 -21.38 36.88
CA ARG A 198 -11.57 -22.84 36.82
C ARG A 198 -12.62 -23.30 37.82
#